data_AF-A0A498N9F1-F1
#
_entry.id   AF-A0A498N9F1-F1
#
_cell.length_a   1.000
_cell.length_b   1.000
_cell.length_c   1.000
_cell.angle_alpha   90.00
_cell.angle_beta   90.00
_cell.angle_gamma   90.00
#
_symmetry.space_group_name_H-M   'P 1'
#
loop_
_entity.id
_entity.type
_entity.pdbx_description
1 polymer ?
#
loop_
_entity_poly.entity_id
_entity_poly.type
_entity_poly.pdbx_seq_one_letter_code
_entity_poly.pdbx_strand_id
1 'polypeptide(L)'
;MSVNEVRQFVGLASYYRRFVKDFATVAKPLHNLLRKHARFHWTPESQQAFDKLKELLTTAPILGYPMDSGDLILDTDASNFGIGAVLSQLQQGELIYLNTNQNGFLYNQPSALVSRTDVASMTPWLAPIIWEGTFDATLIDFIYKQQNLTIATTVFALGKYTRFLKDFLESAEQHYFVGFRVDYYLFTDQPEAVPEVTMGENHTLTIRKVPSLNRWQDISMGRMEILEKLIENELTKEADYIFCLDVDTKFYGRWGVESLGRLVGVIHPWYFDAPRNQFTYERRPESQAYVPAGEGDYYYTGAAFGGSLEDVHHLTKTCRKQMSIDAANSIEAIWHEESHLNKYFLYRKPSKLLSPEYLWRDINAGAGQIKTVRFSHVAKNNAEVRPNL
;
A
#
# COMPACT_ATOMS: atom_id res chain seq x y z
N MET A 1 -9.13 -48.99 -0.19
CA MET A 1 -9.91 -48.23 -1.19
C MET A 1 -11.09 -49.06 -1.67
N SER A 2 -12.25 -48.45 -1.92
CA SER A 2 -13.45 -49.03 -2.54
C SER A 2 -13.56 -48.64 -4.03
N VAL A 3 -14.39 -49.34 -4.81
CA VAL A 3 -14.64 -49.01 -6.24
C VAL A 3 -15.06 -47.55 -6.43
N ASN A 4 -15.88 -47.01 -5.52
CA ASN A 4 -16.36 -45.63 -5.61
C ASN A 4 -15.24 -44.61 -5.33
N GLU A 5 -14.39 -44.87 -4.33
CA GLU A 5 -13.22 -44.03 -4.03
C GLU A 5 -12.21 -44.02 -5.20
N VAL A 6 -12.00 -45.19 -5.83
CA VAL A 6 -11.13 -45.29 -7.01
C VAL A 6 -11.71 -44.49 -8.17
N ARG A 7 -13.02 -44.55 -8.39
CA ARG A 7 -13.70 -43.81 -9.46
C ARG A 7 -13.60 -42.30 -9.25
N GLN A 8 -13.78 -41.83 -8.01
CA GLN A 8 -13.62 -40.42 -7.65
C GLN A 8 -12.18 -39.96 -7.86
N PHE A 9 -11.20 -40.71 -7.35
CA PHE A 9 -9.79 -40.38 -7.51
C PHE A 9 -9.35 -40.36 -8.98
N VAL A 10 -9.71 -41.38 -9.75
CA VAL A 10 -9.40 -41.45 -11.19
C VAL A 10 -10.10 -40.33 -11.95
N GLY A 11 -11.32 -39.95 -11.57
CA GLY A 11 -12.03 -38.79 -12.12
C GLY A 11 -11.25 -37.48 -11.92
N LEU A 12 -10.83 -37.20 -10.69
CA LEU A 12 -10.01 -36.05 -10.33
C LEU A 12 -8.66 -36.06 -11.08
N ALA A 13 -7.94 -37.18 -11.02
CA ALA A 13 -6.65 -37.33 -11.69
C ALA A 13 -6.77 -37.17 -13.22
N SER A 14 -7.87 -37.64 -13.81
CA SER A 14 -8.15 -37.51 -15.25
C SER A 14 -8.41 -36.05 -15.68
N TYR A 15 -8.95 -35.20 -14.80
CA TYR A 15 -9.10 -33.77 -15.06
C TYR A 15 -7.74 -33.10 -15.29
N TYR A 16 -6.73 -33.49 -14.51
CA TYR A 16 -5.36 -32.98 -14.60
C TYR A 16 -4.43 -33.80 -15.52
N ARG A 17 -4.96 -34.74 -16.30
CA ARG A 17 -4.15 -35.69 -17.11
C ARG A 17 -3.15 -35.02 -18.07
N ARG A 18 -3.43 -33.80 -18.53
CA ARG A 18 -2.57 -33.08 -19.50
C ARG A 18 -1.23 -32.64 -18.90
N PHE A 19 -1.11 -32.62 -17.57
CA PHE A 19 0.10 -32.21 -16.84
C PHE A 19 0.93 -33.39 -16.33
N VAL A 20 0.41 -34.62 -16.52
CA VAL A 20 1.07 -35.85 -16.10
C VAL A 20 1.58 -36.55 -17.36
N LYS A 21 2.89 -36.47 -17.60
CA LYS A 21 3.52 -37.20 -18.70
C LYS A 21 3.20 -38.69 -18.58
N ASP A 22 2.75 -39.28 -19.69
CA ASP A 22 2.36 -40.69 -19.78
C ASP A 22 1.22 -41.10 -18.83
N PHE A 23 0.31 -40.17 -18.50
CA PHE A 23 -0.83 -40.40 -17.57
C PHE A 23 -1.54 -41.75 -17.80
N ALA A 24 -1.88 -42.08 -19.06
CA ALA A 24 -2.60 -43.31 -19.38
C ALA A 24 -1.82 -44.57 -18.96
N THR A 25 -0.48 -44.53 -19.05
CA THR A 25 0.41 -45.61 -18.61
C THR A 25 0.42 -45.71 -17.09
N VAL A 26 0.54 -44.58 -16.39
CA VAL A 26 0.58 -44.53 -14.92
C VAL A 26 -0.76 -44.94 -14.31
N ALA A 27 -1.88 -44.46 -14.86
CA ALA A 27 -3.24 -44.72 -14.36
C ALA A 27 -3.79 -46.09 -14.78
N LYS A 28 -3.10 -46.84 -15.65
CA LYS A 28 -3.55 -48.13 -16.19
C LYS A 28 -3.98 -49.14 -15.11
N PRO A 29 -3.23 -49.35 -14.01
CA PRO A 29 -3.65 -50.28 -12.96
C PRO A 29 -4.98 -49.87 -12.31
N LEU A 30 -5.21 -48.57 -12.11
CA LEU A 30 -6.46 -48.05 -11.52
C LEU A 30 -7.64 -48.16 -12.50
N HIS A 31 -7.43 -47.90 -13.79
CA HIS A 31 -8.48 -48.09 -14.80
C HIS A 31 -8.91 -49.56 -14.93
N ASN A 32 -7.99 -50.52 -14.72
CA ASN A 32 -8.33 -51.95 -14.73
C ASN A 32 -9.31 -52.32 -13.61
N LEU A 33 -9.22 -51.68 -12.44
CA LEU A 33 -10.15 -51.86 -11.32
C LEU A 33 -11.56 -51.34 -11.61
N LEU A 34 -11.70 -50.44 -12.60
CA LEU A 34 -12.97 -49.79 -12.96
C LEU A 34 -13.66 -50.42 -14.18
N ARG A 35 -13.09 -51.48 -14.77
CA ARG A 35 -13.68 -52.16 -15.92
C ARG A 35 -14.98 -52.89 -15.55
N LYS A 36 -15.92 -52.93 -16.49
CA LYS A 36 -17.18 -53.66 -16.35
C LYS A 36 -16.88 -55.14 -16.06
N HIS A 37 -17.48 -55.70 -15.01
CA HIS A 37 -17.29 -57.08 -14.53
C HIS A 37 -15.92 -57.42 -13.91
N ALA A 38 -15.04 -56.45 -13.64
CA ALA A 38 -13.83 -56.69 -12.87
C ALA A 38 -14.18 -56.99 -11.40
N ARG A 39 -13.61 -58.05 -10.82
CA ARG A 39 -13.61 -58.23 -9.36
C ARG A 39 -12.68 -57.20 -8.75
N PHE A 40 -13.22 -56.33 -7.90
CA PHE A 40 -12.42 -55.32 -7.24
C PHE A 40 -11.41 -55.97 -6.28
N HIS A 41 -10.13 -55.84 -6.58
CA HIS A 41 -9.04 -56.33 -5.75
C HIS A 41 -7.88 -55.32 -5.82
N TRP A 42 -7.54 -54.71 -4.70
CA TRP A 42 -6.49 -53.72 -4.62
C TRP A 42 -5.12 -54.41 -4.61
N THR A 43 -4.33 -54.21 -5.66
CA THR A 43 -3.01 -54.84 -5.83
C THR A 43 -1.86 -53.89 -5.48
N PRO A 44 -0.63 -54.39 -5.25
CA PRO A 44 0.56 -53.55 -5.08
C PRO A 44 0.79 -52.58 -6.25
N GLU A 45 0.52 -52.99 -7.50
CA GLU A 45 0.64 -52.13 -8.69
C GLU A 45 -0.41 -51.01 -8.67
N SER A 46 -1.59 -51.27 -8.11
CA SER A 46 -2.64 -50.27 -7.92
C SER A 46 -2.22 -49.23 -6.88
N GLN A 47 -1.58 -49.67 -5.79
CA GLN A 47 -1.03 -48.78 -4.78
C GLN A 47 0.11 -47.92 -5.35
N GLN A 48 1.03 -48.53 -6.09
CA GLN A 48 2.13 -47.82 -6.74
C GLN A 48 1.63 -46.77 -7.75
N ALA A 49 0.63 -47.12 -8.56
CA ALA A 49 0.00 -46.16 -9.49
C ALA A 49 -0.70 -45.02 -8.75
N PHE A 50 -1.39 -45.32 -7.65
CA PHE A 50 -2.05 -44.33 -6.81
C PHE A 50 -1.05 -43.34 -6.19
N ASP A 51 0.01 -43.86 -5.56
CA ASP A 51 1.04 -43.03 -4.94
C ASP A 51 1.83 -42.24 -5.98
N LYS A 52 2.13 -42.85 -7.14
CA LYS A 52 2.83 -42.14 -8.23
C LYS A 52 1.98 -41.03 -8.84
N LEU A 53 0.67 -41.23 -8.99
CA LEU A 53 -0.23 -40.16 -9.42
C LEU A 53 -0.35 -39.06 -8.37
N LYS A 54 -0.43 -39.41 -7.08
CA LYS A 54 -0.39 -38.41 -6.00
C LYS A 54 0.88 -37.59 -6.05
N GLU A 55 2.04 -38.23 -6.18
CA GLU A 55 3.32 -37.55 -6.34
C GLU A 55 3.28 -36.62 -7.56
N LEU A 56 3.01 -37.14 -8.77
CA LEU A 56 3.02 -36.36 -10.01
C LEU A 56 2.01 -35.19 -10.01
N LEU A 57 0.86 -35.35 -9.33
CA LEU A 57 -0.14 -34.29 -9.18
C LEU A 57 0.22 -33.26 -8.09
N THR A 58 1.08 -33.63 -7.13
CA THR A 58 1.53 -32.74 -6.04
C THR A 58 2.91 -32.12 -6.28
N THR A 59 3.69 -32.67 -7.23
CA THR A 59 5.03 -32.20 -7.61
C THR A 59 5.04 -31.47 -8.96
N ALA A 60 3.89 -30.88 -9.36
CA ALA A 60 3.69 -30.35 -10.70
C ALA A 60 4.79 -29.36 -11.15
N PRO A 61 5.29 -29.46 -12.39
CA PRO A 61 6.18 -28.47 -12.96
C PRO A 61 5.38 -27.25 -13.45
N ILE A 62 5.89 -26.06 -13.08
CA ILE A 62 5.54 -24.71 -13.55
C ILE A 62 4.16 -24.21 -13.09
N LEU A 63 4.17 -23.65 -11.88
CA LEU A 63 3.22 -22.61 -11.51
C LEU A 63 3.77 -21.28 -12.05
N GLY A 64 3.00 -20.58 -12.87
CA GLY A 64 3.37 -19.26 -13.37
C GLY A 64 2.86 -18.13 -12.49
N TYR A 65 3.44 -16.95 -12.65
CA TYR A 65 2.90 -15.71 -12.08
C TYR A 65 1.87 -15.11 -13.04
N PRO A 66 0.82 -14.44 -12.53
CA PRO A 66 -0.09 -13.69 -13.40
C PRO A 66 0.68 -12.60 -14.15
N MET A 67 0.37 -12.43 -15.43
CA MET A 67 0.80 -11.31 -16.26
C MET A 67 -0.31 -10.26 -16.32
N ASP A 68 0.04 -8.99 -16.53
CA ASP A 68 -0.94 -7.89 -16.67
C ASP A 68 -1.83 -8.04 -17.91
N SER A 69 -1.41 -8.84 -18.88
CA SER A 69 -2.15 -9.17 -20.10
C SER A 69 -2.62 -10.63 -20.10
N GLY A 70 -3.90 -10.84 -20.42
CA GLY A 70 -4.49 -12.18 -20.62
C GLY A 70 -5.59 -12.49 -19.60
N ASP A 71 -6.61 -13.19 -20.06
CA ASP A 71 -7.78 -13.50 -19.23
C ASP A 71 -7.43 -14.47 -18.10
N LEU A 72 -7.88 -14.13 -16.89
CA LEU A 72 -7.85 -15.02 -15.74
C LEU A 72 -9.03 -15.99 -15.81
N ILE A 73 -8.74 -17.28 -15.70
CA ILE A 73 -9.71 -18.36 -15.75
C ILE A 73 -9.77 -19.00 -14.37
N LEU A 74 -10.93 -18.89 -13.73
CA LEU A 74 -11.22 -19.51 -12.44
C LEU A 74 -12.07 -20.76 -12.66
N ASP A 75 -11.46 -21.92 -12.45
CA ASP A 75 -12.16 -23.19 -12.42
C ASP A 75 -12.60 -23.46 -10.98
N THR A 76 -13.90 -23.62 -10.74
CA THR A 76 -14.44 -23.89 -9.40
C THR A 76 -15.17 -25.22 -9.36
N ASP A 77 -15.06 -25.92 -8.24
CA ASP A 77 -15.89 -27.07 -7.90
C ASP A 77 -16.42 -26.92 -6.48
N ALA A 78 -17.62 -27.43 -6.22
CA ALA A 78 -18.26 -27.36 -4.91
C ALA A 78 -19.06 -28.63 -4.63
N SER A 79 -18.96 -29.10 -3.40
CA SER A 79 -19.74 -30.20 -2.85
C SER A 79 -20.30 -29.83 -1.47
N ASN A 80 -21.17 -30.67 -0.92
CA ASN A 80 -21.71 -30.49 0.44
C ASN A 80 -20.64 -30.50 1.55
N PHE A 81 -19.38 -30.85 1.23
CA PHE A 81 -18.30 -30.99 2.20
C PHE A 81 -17.08 -30.10 1.91
N GLY A 82 -17.08 -29.35 0.80
CA GLY A 82 -15.94 -28.51 0.45
C GLY A 82 -16.08 -27.78 -0.87
N ILE A 83 -15.30 -26.71 -1.00
CA ILE A 83 -15.19 -25.88 -2.20
C ILE A 83 -13.72 -25.95 -2.66
N GLY A 84 -13.50 -26.15 -3.94
CA GLY A 84 -12.20 -26.07 -4.59
C GLY A 84 -12.22 -25.00 -5.67
N ALA A 85 -11.12 -24.28 -5.83
CA ALA A 85 -10.93 -23.37 -6.95
C ALA A 85 -9.49 -23.44 -7.44
N VAL A 86 -9.30 -23.34 -8.74
CA VAL A 86 -8.00 -23.26 -9.40
C VAL A 86 -8.00 -22.03 -10.29
N LEU A 87 -7.01 -21.17 -10.09
CA LEU A 87 -6.79 -19.99 -10.92
C LEU A 87 -5.74 -20.29 -11.98
N SER A 88 -6.04 -19.95 -13.23
CA SER A 88 -5.13 -20.10 -14.36
C SER A 88 -5.18 -18.86 -15.25
N GLN A 89 -4.16 -18.68 -16.09
CA GLN A 89 -4.09 -17.62 -17.09
C GLN A 89 -3.57 -18.18 -18.41
N LEU A 90 -4.11 -17.70 -19.53
CA LEU A 90 -3.56 -18.00 -20.86
C LEU A 90 -2.31 -17.14 -21.11
N GLN A 91 -1.14 -17.75 -21.18
CA GLN A 91 0.16 -17.11 -21.36
C GLN A 91 0.83 -17.66 -22.61
N GLN A 92 1.09 -16.80 -23.61
CA GLN A 92 1.75 -17.19 -24.87
C GLN A 92 1.13 -18.41 -25.58
N GLY A 93 -0.19 -18.59 -25.45
CA GLY A 93 -0.93 -19.71 -26.04
C GLY A 93 -1.00 -20.98 -25.19
N GLU A 94 -0.38 -20.98 -24.00
CA GLU A 94 -0.46 -22.07 -23.02
C GLU A 94 -1.26 -21.66 -21.79
N LEU A 95 -2.06 -22.59 -21.25
CA LEU A 95 -2.81 -22.36 -20.01
C LEU A 95 -1.89 -22.66 -18.82
N ILE A 96 -1.54 -21.62 -18.06
CA ILE A 96 -0.63 -21.70 -16.91
C ILE A 96 -1.45 -21.61 -15.62
N TYR A 97 -1.29 -22.58 -14.72
CA TYR A 97 -1.88 -22.50 -13.39
C TYR A 97 -1.07 -21.56 -12.51
N LEU A 98 -1.76 -20.69 -11.79
CA LEU A 98 -1.13 -19.73 -10.91
C LEU A 98 -0.90 -20.36 -9.53
N ASN A 99 0.29 -20.14 -8.96
CA ASN A 99 0.60 -20.63 -7.61
C ASN A 99 -0.33 -19.97 -6.58
N THR A 100 -1.03 -20.77 -5.79
CA THR A 100 -1.78 -20.31 -4.60
C THR A 100 -1.26 -20.93 -3.30
N ASN A 101 -0.25 -21.80 -3.34
CA ASN A 101 0.33 -22.47 -2.16
C ASN A 101 1.77 -22.01 -1.87
N GLN A 102 1.85 -21.22 -0.79
CA GLN A 102 3.04 -20.86 -0.06
C GLN A 102 3.42 -21.97 0.92
N ASN A 103 4.65 -21.98 1.45
CA ASN A 103 4.87 -22.53 2.79
C ASN A 103 3.82 -21.87 3.70
N GLY A 104 2.92 -22.66 4.29
CA GLY A 104 1.73 -22.14 4.95
C GLY A 104 2.07 -21.03 5.93
N PHE A 105 1.64 -19.81 5.63
CA PHE A 105 1.83 -18.66 6.48
C PHE A 105 0.79 -18.74 7.61
N LEU A 106 1.25 -18.91 8.85
CA LEU A 106 0.38 -18.94 10.02
C LEU A 106 0.08 -17.51 10.46
N TYR A 107 -1.21 -17.15 10.49
CA TYR A 107 -1.71 -15.88 10.99
C TYR A 107 -3.02 -16.10 11.74
N ASN A 108 -3.41 -15.11 12.54
CA ASN A 108 -4.65 -15.20 13.31
C ASN A 108 -5.85 -15.16 12.36
N GLN A 109 -6.79 -16.10 12.53
CA GLN A 109 -8.02 -16.11 11.75
C GLN A 109 -8.76 -14.77 11.93
N PRO A 110 -9.07 -14.03 10.84
CA PRO A 110 -9.83 -12.79 10.92
C PRO A 110 -11.22 -13.04 11.53
N SER A 111 -11.68 -12.13 12.38
CA SER A 111 -13.02 -12.18 12.94
C SER A 111 -13.95 -11.25 12.19
N ALA A 112 -15.08 -11.76 11.71
CA ALA A 112 -16.15 -10.94 11.15
C ALA A 112 -16.96 -10.18 12.23
N LEU A 113 -16.77 -10.53 13.51
CA LEU A 113 -17.54 -9.99 14.63
C LEU A 113 -16.74 -9.04 15.52
N VAL A 114 -15.41 -9.05 15.41
CA VAL A 114 -14.52 -8.31 16.30
C VAL A 114 -13.65 -7.37 15.47
N SER A 115 -13.86 -6.07 15.67
CA SER A 115 -13.05 -4.99 15.11
C SER A 115 -13.07 -3.79 16.06
N ARG A 116 -12.40 -2.69 15.69
CA ARG A 116 -12.48 -1.42 16.40
C ARG A 116 -13.93 -0.91 16.39
N THR A 117 -14.48 -0.63 17.57
CA THR A 117 -15.86 -0.13 17.76
C THR A 117 -15.92 1.34 18.17
N ASP A 118 -14.77 1.92 18.52
CA ASP A 118 -14.59 3.29 19.00
C ASP A 118 -14.22 4.30 17.89
N VAL A 119 -13.97 3.82 16.67
CA VAL A 119 -13.59 4.61 15.49
C VAL A 119 -14.23 4.07 14.22
N ALA A 120 -14.38 4.92 13.21
CA ALA A 120 -14.70 4.47 11.87
C ALA A 120 -13.47 3.79 11.24
N SER A 121 -13.64 2.57 10.74
CA SER A 121 -12.61 1.80 10.04
C SER A 121 -12.78 1.82 8.51
N MET A 122 -13.88 2.37 8.01
CA MET A 122 -14.19 2.46 6.58
C MET A 122 -14.96 3.74 6.29
N THR A 123 -14.67 4.37 5.16
CA THR A 123 -15.37 5.56 4.69
C THR A 123 -16.69 5.20 3.98
N PRO A 124 -17.60 6.16 3.77
CA PRO A 124 -18.82 5.94 2.97
C PRO A 124 -18.56 5.52 1.51
N TRP A 125 -17.35 5.71 0.99
CA TRP A 125 -16.95 5.27 -0.36
C TRP A 125 -16.08 4.00 -0.35
N LEU A 126 -16.13 3.23 0.75
CA LEU A 126 -15.48 1.92 0.90
C LEU A 126 -13.94 1.95 0.92
N ALA A 127 -13.33 3.11 1.23
CA ALA A 127 -11.89 3.16 1.53
C ALA A 127 -11.65 2.80 2.99
N PRO A 128 -10.65 1.94 3.31
CA PRO A 128 -10.28 1.67 4.69
C PRO A 128 -9.63 2.89 5.34
N ILE A 129 -9.91 3.06 6.63
CA ILE A 129 -9.20 3.99 7.52
C ILE A 129 -8.28 3.15 8.40
N ILE A 130 -6.97 3.33 8.25
CA ILE A 130 -5.98 2.48 8.90
C ILE A 130 -5.75 2.94 10.34
N TRP A 131 -6.17 2.10 11.28
CA TRP A 131 -5.94 2.24 12.71
C TRP A 131 -5.21 1.01 13.24
N GLU A 132 -4.50 1.15 14.35
CA GLU A 132 -4.01 0.00 15.12
C GLU A 132 -5.18 -0.93 15.47
N GLY A 133 -4.97 -2.21 15.21
CA GLY A 133 -5.98 -3.26 15.33
C GLY A 133 -6.90 -3.45 14.12
N THR A 134 -6.77 -2.68 13.02
CA THR A 134 -7.56 -2.89 11.79
C THR A 134 -6.82 -3.67 10.70
N PHE A 135 -5.57 -4.07 10.95
CA PHE A 135 -4.75 -4.85 10.04
C PHE A 135 -3.83 -5.80 10.82
N ASP A 136 -3.42 -6.90 10.18
CA ASP A 136 -2.39 -7.80 10.69
C ASP A 136 -1.07 -7.49 9.96
N ALA A 137 -0.11 -6.91 10.69
CA ALA A 137 1.17 -6.47 10.14
C ALA A 137 1.98 -7.62 9.53
N THR A 138 1.92 -8.81 10.13
CA THR A 138 2.67 -9.97 9.66
C THR A 138 2.08 -10.48 8.34
N LEU A 139 0.76 -10.60 8.26
CA LEU A 139 0.06 -11.01 7.05
C LEU A 139 0.29 -10.04 5.89
N ILE A 140 0.11 -8.74 6.12
CA ILE A 140 0.25 -7.76 5.05
C ILE A 140 1.70 -7.64 4.58
N ASP A 141 2.69 -7.69 5.49
CA ASP A 141 4.10 -7.73 5.09
C ASP A 141 4.41 -8.92 4.20
N PHE A 142 3.91 -10.08 4.59
CA PHE A 142 4.14 -11.30 3.86
C PHE A 142 3.54 -11.27 2.44
N ILE A 143 2.36 -10.68 2.27
CA ILE A 143 1.73 -10.46 0.96
C ILE A 143 2.56 -9.50 0.10
N TYR A 144 2.97 -8.36 0.67
CA TYR A 144 3.62 -7.30 -0.11
C TYR A 144 5.11 -7.57 -0.36
N LYS A 145 5.80 -8.32 0.50
CA LYS A 145 7.20 -8.73 0.27
C LYS A 145 7.37 -9.56 -1.00
N GLN A 146 6.33 -10.26 -1.44
CA GLN A 146 6.35 -11.04 -2.68
C GLN A 146 6.36 -10.17 -3.94
N GLN A 147 6.01 -8.89 -3.81
CA GLN A 147 5.91 -7.96 -4.93
C GLN A 147 7.21 -7.17 -5.17
N ASN A 148 8.20 -7.28 -4.28
CA ASN A 148 9.50 -6.59 -4.38
C ASN A 148 9.37 -5.08 -4.66
N LEU A 149 8.46 -4.43 -3.93
CA LEU A 149 8.14 -3.02 -4.13
C LEU A 149 9.28 -2.09 -3.70
N THR A 150 9.40 -0.96 -4.40
CA THR A 150 10.21 0.19 -4.02
C THR A 150 9.31 1.38 -3.67
N ILE A 151 9.56 1.97 -2.50
CA ILE A 151 8.82 3.12 -1.99
C ILE A 151 9.70 4.36 -2.08
N ALA A 152 9.38 5.28 -2.97
CA ALA A 152 9.99 6.60 -3.00
C ALA A 152 9.46 7.45 -1.83
N THR A 153 10.34 8.15 -1.12
CA THR A 153 9.94 9.01 0.00
C THR A 153 10.58 10.38 -0.15
N THR A 154 9.75 11.42 -0.21
CA THR A 154 10.21 12.78 -0.44
C THR A 154 10.12 13.61 0.83
N VAL A 155 11.18 14.36 1.10
CA VAL A 155 11.32 15.18 2.30
C VAL A 155 11.96 16.51 1.93
N PHE A 156 11.43 17.61 2.46
CA PHE A 156 11.95 18.96 2.23
C PHE A 156 12.54 19.52 3.53
N ALA A 157 13.81 19.92 3.49
CA ALA A 157 14.50 20.51 4.64
C ALA A 157 15.23 21.78 4.21
N LEU A 158 14.52 22.92 4.25
CA LEU A 158 15.03 24.21 3.81
C LEU A 158 15.40 25.11 4.98
N GLY A 159 16.51 25.84 4.82
CA GLY A 159 17.04 26.74 5.83
C GLY A 159 17.22 26.05 7.18
N LYS A 160 16.54 26.56 8.21
CA LYS A 160 16.67 26.04 9.58
C LYS A 160 16.02 24.67 9.81
N TYR A 161 15.23 24.15 8.86
CA TYR A 161 14.58 22.84 8.97
C TYR A 161 15.55 21.67 8.80
N THR A 162 16.77 21.91 8.29
CA THR A 162 17.85 20.89 8.24
C THR A 162 18.16 20.30 9.61
N ARG A 163 17.90 21.04 10.70
CA ARG A 163 18.07 20.57 12.08
C ARG A 163 17.24 19.33 12.43
N PHE A 164 16.11 19.10 11.73
CA PHE A 164 15.21 17.97 12.02
C PHE A 164 15.62 16.70 11.28
N LEU A 165 16.52 16.79 10.29
CA LEU A 165 16.88 15.67 9.41
C LEU A 165 17.44 14.47 10.16
N LYS A 166 18.26 14.70 11.18
CA LYS A 166 18.92 13.61 11.91
C LYS A 166 17.88 12.73 12.60
N ASP A 167 17.04 13.33 13.45
CA ASP A 167 15.98 12.61 14.16
C ASP A 167 14.98 11.98 13.18
N PHE A 168 14.63 12.68 12.10
CA PHE A 168 13.73 12.15 11.07
C PHE A 168 14.30 10.87 10.44
N LEU A 169 15.52 10.94 9.89
CA LEU A 169 16.15 9.82 9.18
C LEU A 169 16.46 8.65 10.13
N GLU A 170 17.05 8.91 11.30
CA GLU A 170 17.38 7.86 12.28
C GLU A 170 16.13 7.14 12.79
N SER A 171 15.01 7.85 12.98
CA SER A 171 13.74 7.21 13.37
C SER A 171 13.05 6.51 12.20
N ALA A 172 13.18 7.02 10.98
CA ALA A 172 12.66 6.35 9.78
C ALA A 172 13.31 4.97 9.60
N GLU A 173 14.63 4.86 9.76
CA GLU A 173 15.33 3.57 9.65
C GLU A 173 14.86 2.53 10.69
N GLN A 174 14.27 2.96 11.80
CA GLN A 174 13.74 2.06 12.84
C GLN A 174 12.29 1.62 12.59
N HIS A 175 11.52 2.37 11.80
CA HIS A 175 10.07 2.29 11.84
C HIS A 175 9.36 2.38 10.49
N TYR A 176 9.99 3.02 9.49
CA TYR A 176 9.40 3.35 8.21
C TYR A 176 9.80 2.32 7.16
N PHE A 177 8.83 1.54 6.69
CA PHE A 177 8.96 0.49 5.68
C PHE A 177 10.12 -0.50 5.91
N VAL A 178 10.42 -0.79 7.18
CA VAL A 178 11.49 -1.73 7.57
C VAL A 178 11.29 -3.09 6.88
N GLY A 179 12.32 -3.52 6.14
CA GLY A 179 12.31 -4.76 5.37
C GLY A 179 11.73 -4.63 3.95
N PHE A 180 11.49 -3.42 3.46
CA PHE A 180 11.18 -3.09 2.08
C PHE A 180 12.27 -2.19 1.48
N ARG A 181 12.19 -1.91 0.18
CA ARG A 181 13.11 -0.97 -0.48
C ARG A 181 12.56 0.44 -0.34
N VAL A 182 13.40 1.38 0.12
CA VAL A 182 13.01 2.78 0.34
C VAL A 182 14.04 3.70 -0.28
N ASP A 183 13.61 4.52 -1.22
CA ASP A 183 14.46 5.53 -1.84
C ASP A 183 14.05 6.92 -1.34
N TYR A 184 14.86 7.50 -0.45
CA TYR A 184 14.65 8.83 0.09
C TYR A 184 15.18 9.90 -0.88
N TYR A 185 14.34 10.86 -1.24
CA TYR A 185 14.69 12.03 -2.03
C TYR A 185 14.58 13.26 -1.13
N LEU A 186 15.73 13.72 -0.65
CA LEU A 186 15.85 14.88 0.23
C LEU A 186 16.11 16.14 -0.59
N PHE A 187 15.18 17.09 -0.54
CA PHE A 187 15.32 18.40 -1.16
C PHE A 187 15.78 19.42 -0.12
N THR A 188 16.95 20.03 -0.34
CA THR A 188 17.53 21.03 0.58
C THR A 188 18.25 22.16 -0.16
N ASP A 189 18.25 23.37 0.41
CA ASP A 189 19.10 24.48 -0.04
C ASP A 189 20.52 24.43 0.57
N GLN A 190 20.75 23.55 1.54
CA GLN A 190 22.00 23.37 2.28
C GLN A 190 22.45 21.90 2.31
N PRO A 191 22.93 21.32 1.18
CA PRO A 191 23.38 19.93 1.13
C PRO A 191 24.48 19.58 2.16
N GLU A 192 25.34 20.55 2.48
CA GLU A 192 26.39 20.42 3.48
C GLU A 192 25.88 20.31 4.93
N ALA A 193 24.62 20.67 5.18
CA ALA A 193 23.99 20.55 6.50
C ALA A 193 23.26 19.21 6.69
N VAL A 194 23.25 18.34 5.67
CA VAL A 194 22.63 17.02 5.77
C VAL A 194 23.49 16.13 6.67
N PRO A 195 22.93 15.55 7.75
CA PRO A 195 23.70 14.71 8.67
C PRO A 195 24.09 13.39 8.01
N GLU A 196 25.24 12.85 8.41
CA GLU A 196 25.60 11.48 8.09
C GLU A 196 24.74 10.52 8.92
N VAL A 197 23.95 9.69 8.25
CA VAL A 197 23.08 8.68 8.86
C VAL A 197 23.34 7.34 8.17
N THR A 198 23.46 6.28 8.96
CA THR A 198 23.61 4.93 8.43
C THR A 198 22.28 4.44 7.89
N MET A 199 22.20 4.26 6.57
CA MET A 199 21.03 3.71 5.89
C MET A 199 21.06 2.18 5.91
N GLY A 200 19.90 1.54 6.02
CA GLY A 200 19.74 0.10 5.87
C GLY A 200 20.09 -0.39 4.47
N GLU A 201 20.37 -1.69 4.34
CA GLU A 201 20.90 -2.29 3.09
C GLU A 201 20.03 -2.04 1.84
N ASN A 202 18.72 -1.86 2.01
CA ASN A 202 17.76 -1.62 0.93
C ASN A 202 17.25 -0.17 0.88
N HIS A 203 17.88 0.73 1.63
CA HIS A 203 17.48 2.11 1.72
C HIS A 203 18.54 3.02 1.09
N THR A 204 18.11 3.98 0.27
CA THR A 204 19.01 4.96 -0.35
C THR A 204 18.63 6.38 0.02
N LEU A 205 19.61 7.27 0.14
CA LEU A 205 19.38 8.70 0.36
C LEU A 205 19.98 9.51 -0.79
N THR A 206 19.10 10.11 -1.60
CA THR A 206 19.47 11.01 -2.69
C THR A 206 19.23 12.46 -2.28
N ILE A 207 20.30 13.25 -2.21
CA ILE A 207 20.24 14.67 -1.85
C ILE A 207 20.11 15.52 -3.12
N ARG A 208 19.09 16.38 -3.17
CA ARG A 208 18.79 17.29 -4.28
C ARG A 208 18.89 18.74 -3.80
N LYS A 209 19.85 19.47 -4.36
CA LYS A 209 19.97 20.91 -4.10
C LYS A 209 18.82 21.66 -4.76
N VAL A 210 18.10 22.46 -3.99
CA VAL A 210 17.07 23.38 -4.47
C VAL A 210 17.41 24.83 -4.10
N PRO A 211 16.89 25.84 -4.82
CA PRO A 211 17.12 27.23 -4.46
C PRO A 211 16.60 27.55 -3.05
N SER A 212 17.30 28.41 -2.32
CA SER A 212 16.77 29.00 -1.09
C SER A 212 15.61 29.93 -1.47
N LEU A 213 14.44 29.75 -0.86
CA LEU A 213 13.26 30.56 -1.12
C LEU A 213 13.03 31.51 0.05
N ASN A 214 12.78 32.78 -0.25
CA ASN A 214 12.70 33.86 0.74
C ASN A 214 11.43 33.82 1.61
N ARG A 215 10.35 33.18 1.12
CA ARG A 215 9.09 32.95 1.83
C ARG A 215 8.83 31.46 1.98
N TRP A 216 8.38 31.03 3.16
CA TRP A 216 8.06 29.62 3.40
C TRP A 216 6.84 29.15 2.59
N GLN A 217 5.97 30.07 2.20
CA GLN A 217 4.81 29.83 1.34
C GLN A 217 5.24 29.44 -0.09
N ASP A 218 6.28 30.08 -0.61
CA ASP A 218 6.82 29.79 -1.94
C ASP A 218 7.49 28.42 -1.99
N ILE A 219 8.05 27.96 -0.85
CA ILE A 219 8.55 26.59 -0.67
C ILE A 219 7.41 25.59 -0.91
N SER A 220 6.22 25.90 -0.40
CA SER A 220 5.09 25.00 -0.50
C SER A 220 4.57 24.81 -1.93
N MET A 221 4.46 25.90 -2.70
CA MET A 221 4.16 25.80 -4.14
C MET A 221 5.25 25.03 -4.90
N GLY A 222 6.52 25.26 -4.53
CA GLY A 222 7.67 24.55 -5.08
C GLY A 222 7.60 23.03 -4.83
N ARG A 223 7.07 22.59 -3.68
CA ARG A 223 6.94 21.15 -3.36
C ARG A 223 6.12 20.41 -4.42
N MET A 224 4.93 20.91 -4.76
CA MET A 224 4.05 20.22 -5.73
C MET A 224 4.69 20.15 -7.13
N GLU A 225 5.38 21.20 -7.57
CA GLU A 225 6.09 21.19 -8.86
C GLU A 225 7.29 20.23 -8.85
N ILE A 226 8.06 20.21 -7.77
CA ILE A 226 9.20 19.30 -7.62
C ILE A 226 8.72 17.84 -7.62
N LEU A 227 7.62 17.54 -6.91
CA LEU A 227 7.02 16.20 -6.90
C LEU A 227 6.50 15.80 -8.28
N GLU A 228 5.78 16.69 -8.98
CA GLU A 228 5.33 16.43 -10.35
C GLU A 228 6.51 16.05 -11.25
N LYS A 229 7.59 16.86 -11.24
CA LYS A 229 8.76 16.62 -12.09
C LYS A 229 9.56 15.39 -11.68
N LEU A 230 9.70 15.10 -10.38
CA LEU A 230 10.38 13.91 -9.90
C LEU A 230 9.67 12.66 -10.40
N ILE A 231 8.34 12.63 -10.30
CA ILE A 231 7.55 11.49 -10.79
C ILE A 231 7.66 11.37 -12.31
N GLU A 232 7.44 12.45 -13.06
CA GLU A 232 7.46 12.44 -14.54
C GLU A 232 8.82 11.99 -15.10
N ASN A 233 9.92 12.43 -14.51
CA ASN A 233 11.24 12.28 -15.11
C ASN A 233 12.05 11.09 -14.59
N GLU A 234 11.80 10.66 -13.35
CA GLU A 234 12.70 9.72 -12.66
C GLU A 234 11.94 8.48 -12.14
N LEU A 235 10.84 8.68 -11.39
CA LEU A 235 10.29 7.57 -10.60
C LEU A 235 9.50 6.53 -11.39
N THR A 236 8.97 6.85 -12.58
CA THR A 236 8.08 5.94 -13.35
C THR A 236 8.65 4.54 -13.62
N LYS A 237 9.97 4.35 -13.50
CA LYS A 237 10.64 3.05 -13.66
C LYS A 237 11.42 2.60 -12.42
N GLU A 238 11.46 3.41 -11.37
CA GLU A 238 12.33 3.22 -10.21
C GLU A 238 11.55 2.90 -8.94
N ALA A 239 10.29 3.37 -8.83
CA ALA A 239 9.44 3.17 -7.66
C ALA A 239 8.02 2.73 -8.03
N ASP A 240 7.34 2.09 -7.08
CA ASP A 240 5.94 1.67 -7.22
C ASP A 240 4.99 2.65 -6.52
N TYR A 241 5.44 3.18 -5.38
CA TYR A 241 4.69 4.10 -4.54
C TYR A 241 5.55 5.29 -4.14
N ILE A 242 4.89 6.40 -3.81
CA ILE A 242 5.53 7.59 -3.26
C ILE A 242 4.79 8.09 -2.02
N PHE A 243 5.55 8.49 -1.00
CA PHE A 243 5.06 9.30 0.11
C PHE A 243 5.80 10.64 0.16
N CYS A 244 5.08 11.69 0.53
CA CYS A 244 5.63 13.00 0.85
C CYS A 244 5.42 13.28 2.32
N LEU A 245 6.50 13.57 3.04
CA LEU A 245 6.51 13.75 4.49
C LEU A 245 7.20 15.06 4.87
N ASP A 246 6.63 15.78 5.84
CA ASP A 246 7.27 16.95 6.45
C ASP A 246 8.42 16.52 7.35
N VAL A 247 9.54 17.26 7.30
CA VAL A 247 10.78 16.90 8.00
C VAL A 247 10.73 17.17 9.52
N ASP A 248 9.87 18.08 9.98
CA ASP A 248 9.75 18.44 11.41
C ASP A 248 8.91 17.44 12.23
N THR A 249 9.14 16.18 11.95
CA THR A 249 8.40 15.05 12.46
C THR A 249 9.37 13.94 12.87
N LYS A 250 8.89 12.98 13.65
CA LYS A 250 9.68 11.83 14.10
C LYS A 250 8.81 10.58 14.13
N PHE A 251 9.39 9.45 13.72
CA PHE A 251 8.75 8.15 13.85
C PHE A 251 8.93 7.59 15.26
N TYR A 252 7.86 7.01 15.80
CA TYR A 252 7.82 6.40 17.13
C TYR A 252 7.27 4.97 17.10
N GLY A 253 6.74 4.55 15.95
CA GLY A 253 6.16 3.24 15.76
C GLY A 253 6.02 2.92 14.28
N ARG A 254 5.72 1.65 14.00
CA ARG A 254 5.67 1.12 12.65
C ARG A 254 4.83 1.98 11.70
N TRP A 255 5.41 2.32 10.57
CA TRP A 255 4.73 2.78 9.36
C TRP A 255 5.14 1.88 8.20
N GLY A 256 4.26 1.00 7.74
CA GLY A 256 4.59 -0.01 6.74
C GLY A 256 3.59 -0.10 5.59
N VAL A 257 3.60 -1.26 4.93
CA VAL A 257 2.79 -1.53 3.73
C VAL A 257 1.28 -1.48 3.95
N GLU A 258 0.82 -1.51 5.20
CA GLU A 258 -0.58 -1.23 5.52
C GLU A 258 -1.03 0.16 5.06
N SER A 259 -0.08 1.10 4.92
CA SER A 259 -0.34 2.46 4.45
C SER A 259 -0.44 2.58 2.93
N LEU A 260 0.01 1.59 2.15
CA LEU A 260 0.05 1.66 0.69
C LEU A 260 -1.36 1.62 0.08
N GLY A 261 -1.61 2.47 -0.90
CA GLY A 261 -2.86 2.53 -1.65
C GLY A 261 -2.67 3.34 -2.92
N ARG A 262 -3.68 3.36 -3.78
CA ARG A 262 -3.66 4.18 -5.00
C ARG A 262 -3.51 5.66 -4.69
N LEU A 263 -4.36 6.17 -3.81
CA LEU A 263 -4.33 7.53 -3.31
C LEU A 263 -4.53 7.52 -1.80
N VAL A 264 -3.60 8.11 -1.06
CA VAL A 264 -3.52 8.02 0.40
C VAL A 264 -3.47 9.42 1.02
N GLY A 265 -4.44 9.70 1.89
CA GLY A 265 -4.48 10.93 2.70
C GLY A 265 -4.41 10.60 4.19
N VAL A 266 -3.81 11.49 4.99
CA VAL A 266 -3.73 11.34 6.45
C VAL A 266 -4.73 12.29 7.12
N ILE A 267 -5.58 11.76 7.99
CA ILE A 267 -6.57 12.56 8.72
C ILE A 267 -5.84 13.48 9.71
N HIS A 268 -6.15 14.77 9.66
CA HIS A 268 -5.46 15.77 10.46
C HIS A 268 -5.76 15.60 11.97
N PRO A 269 -4.74 15.51 12.84
CA PRO A 269 -4.89 15.18 14.25
C PRO A 269 -5.66 16.19 15.12
N TRP A 270 -5.84 17.44 14.67
CA TRP A 270 -6.67 18.43 15.38
C TRP A 270 -8.15 18.42 14.98
N TYR A 271 -8.51 17.71 13.90
CA TYR A 271 -9.86 17.75 13.32
C TYR A 271 -10.52 16.37 13.19
N PHE A 272 -9.86 15.29 13.58
CA PHE A 272 -10.37 13.93 13.40
C PHE A 272 -11.66 13.63 14.17
N ASP A 273 -11.90 14.34 15.28
CA ASP A 273 -13.11 14.30 16.10
C ASP A 273 -13.97 15.56 15.96
N ALA A 274 -13.59 16.48 15.07
CA ALA A 274 -14.28 17.73 14.86
C ALA A 274 -15.38 17.62 13.77
N PRO A 275 -16.52 18.30 13.94
CA PRO A 275 -17.52 18.40 12.89
C PRO A 275 -17.01 19.25 11.70
N ARG A 276 -17.49 18.97 10.49
CA ARG A 276 -17.01 19.61 9.24
C ARG A 276 -17.11 21.14 9.19
N ASN A 277 -17.96 21.74 10.01
CA ASN A 277 -18.09 23.20 10.11
C ASN A 277 -16.92 23.84 10.86
N GLN A 278 -16.12 23.06 11.59
CA GLN A 278 -14.88 23.51 12.23
C GLN A 278 -13.64 23.29 11.35
N PHE A 279 -13.77 22.56 10.24
CA PHE A 279 -12.68 22.37 9.29
C PHE A 279 -12.31 23.70 8.64
N THR A 280 -11.02 24.02 8.71
CA THR A 280 -10.44 25.26 8.20
C THR A 280 -10.14 25.19 6.70
N TYR A 281 -11.07 24.66 5.90
CA TYR A 281 -10.95 24.77 4.44
C TYR A 281 -10.93 26.23 4.00
N GLU A 282 -10.40 26.47 2.81
CA GLU A 282 -10.56 27.76 2.14
C GLU A 282 -12.05 28.05 1.88
N ARG A 283 -12.53 29.22 2.35
CA ARG A 283 -13.95 29.61 2.27
C ARG A 283 -14.19 30.80 1.36
N ARG A 284 -13.14 31.41 0.79
CA ARG A 284 -13.24 32.47 -0.21
C ARG A 284 -13.54 31.84 -1.58
N PRO A 285 -14.72 32.08 -2.18
CA PRO A 285 -15.12 31.48 -3.46
C PRO A 285 -14.18 31.81 -4.64
N GLU A 286 -13.37 32.84 -4.50
CA GLU A 286 -12.41 33.30 -5.50
C GLU A 286 -11.20 32.35 -5.63
N SER A 287 -10.88 31.60 -4.56
CA SER A 287 -9.78 30.64 -4.57
C SER A 287 -10.18 29.32 -5.23
N GLN A 288 -9.26 28.72 -5.97
CA GLN A 288 -9.40 27.36 -6.50
C GLN A 288 -9.49 26.30 -5.39
N ALA A 289 -9.01 26.58 -4.18
CA ALA A 289 -9.13 25.71 -3.02
C ALA A 289 -10.50 25.79 -2.31
N TYR A 290 -11.41 26.66 -2.75
CA TYR A 290 -12.70 26.91 -2.08
C TYR A 290 -13.52 25.64 -1.84
N VAL A 291 -13.91 25.38 -0.59
CA VAL A 291 -14.87 24.35 -0.22
C VAL A 291 -16.13 24.99 0.38
N PRO A 292 -17.31 24.77 -0.21
CA PRO A 292 -18.57 25.31 0.30
C PRO A 292 -18.87 24.89 1.74
N ALA A 293 -19.61 25.76 2.45
CA ALA A 293 -20.15 25.41 3.75
C ALA A 293 -21.07 24.18 3.64
N GLY A 294 -20.85 23.18 4.49
CA GLY A 294 -21.62 21.92 4.47
C GLY A 294 -20.98 20.81 3.62
N GLU A 295 -20.00 21.11 2.76
CA GLU A 295 -19.18 20.10 2.08
C GLU A 295 -17.96 19.69 2.93
N GLY A 296 -17.35 18.55 2.60
CA GLY A 296 -16.20 17.97 3.30
C GLY A 296 -16.50 16.66 4.03
N ASP A 297 -15.62 15.67 3.86
CA ASP A 297 -15.70 14.38 4.56
C ASP A 297 -14.77 14.37 5.78
N TYR A 298 -13.49 14.66 5.56
CA TYR A 298 -12.43 14.74 6.55
C TYR A 298 -11.53 15.94 6.23
N TYR A 299 -10.87 16.48 7.24
CA TYR A 299 -9.77 17.42 7.04
C TYR A 299 -8.45 16.63 7.03
N TYR A 300 -7.74 16.70 5.91
CA TYR A 300 -6.47 16.01 5.68
C TYR A 300 -5.30 16.96 5.93
N THR A 301 -4.20 16.42 6.43
CA THR A 301 -2.95 17.17 6.64
C THR A 301 -2.12 17.28 5.37
N GLY A 302 -1.48 18.42 5.15
CA GLY A 302 -0.47 18.63 4.10
C GLY A 302 0.88 17.99 4.42
N ALA A 303 1.13 17.65 5.69
CA ALA A 303 2.42 17.14 6.17
C ALA A 303 2.68 15.67 5.82
N ALA A 304 1.65 14.92 5.40
CA ALA A 304 1.80 13.55 4.97
C ALA A 304 0.70 13.16 3.97
N PHE A 305 1.12 12.71 2.78
CA PHE A 305 0.25 12.09 1.79
C PHE A 305 1.06 11.18 0.86
N GLY A 306 0.39 10.32 0.11
CA GLY A 306 1.09 9.42 -0.81
C GLY A 306 0.15 8.63 -1.70
N GLY A 307 0.71 7.60 -2.33
CA GLY A 307 -0.04 6.70 -3.19
C GLY A 307 0.79 6.09 -4.31
N SER A 308 0.10 5.59 -5.33
CA SER A 308 0.71 5.18 -6.59
C SER A 308 1.35 6.40 -7.27
N LEU A 309 2.39 6.17 -8.07
CA LEU A 309 3.03 7.26 -8.82
C LEU A 309 2.05 7.99 -9.72
N GLU A 310 1.14 7.28 -10.39
CA GLU A 310 0.14 7.85 -11.29
C GLU A 310 -0.83 8.79 -10.55
N ASP A 311 -1.42 8.32 -9.45
CA ASP A 311 -2.43 9.09 -8.73
C ASP A 311 -1.80 10.28 -8.00
N VAL A 312 -0.59 10.13 -7.43
CA VAL A 312 0.13 11.24 -6.78
C VAL A 312 0.62 12.25 -7.81
N HIS A 313 1.07 11.82 -8.99
CA HIS A 313 1.41 12.73 -10.09
C HIS A 313 0.20 13.58 -10.50
N HIS A 314 -0.97 12.98 -10.62
CA HIS A 314 -2.18 13.72 -10.93
C HIS A 314 -2.54 14.71 -9.81
N LEU A 315 -2.44 14.29 -8.54
CA LEU A 315 -2.68 15.16 -7.40
C LEU A 315 -1.76 16.39 -7.42
N THR A 316 -0.45 16.17 -7.52
CA THR A 316 0.55 17.25 -7.44
C THR A 316 0.40 18.21 -8.62
N LYS A 317 0.17 17.68 -9.83
CA LYS A 317 -0.10 18.46 -11.04
C LYS A 317 -1.37 19.31 -10.92
N THR A 318 -2.45 18.76 -10.37
CA THR A 318 -3.69 19.51 -10.16
C THR A 318 -3.52 20.59 -9.11
N CYS A 319 -2.93 20.27 -7.96
CA CYS A 319 -2.68 21.24 -6.89
C CYS A 319 -1.77 22.37 -7.37
N ARG A 320 -0.66 22.06 -8.07
CA ARG A 320 0.23 23.07 -8.66
C ARG A 320 -0.52 24.00 -9.61
N LYS A 321 -1.30 23.45 -10.55
CA LYS A 321 -2.08 24.26 -11.50
C LYS A 321 -3.06 25.19 -10.79
N GLN A 322 -3.77 24.70 -9.78
CA GLN A 322 -4.71 25.51 -9.00
C GLN A 322 -4.02 26.60 -8.20
N MET A 323 -2.90 26.30 -7.56
CA MET A 323 -2.07 27.30 -6.87
C MET A 323 -1.55 28.37 -7.84
N SER A 324 -1.15 27.98 -9.06
CA SER A 324 -0.73 28.94 -10.10
C SER A 324 -1.86 29.88 -10.53
N ILE A 325 -3.11 29.38 -10.59
CA ILE A 325 -4.29 30.20 -10.89
C ILE A 325 -4.58 31.17 -9.74
N ASP A 326 -4.54 30.69 -8.49
CA ASP A 326 -4.73 31.54 -7.32
C ASP A 326 -3.67 32.63 -7.26
N ALA A 327 -2.40 32.28 -7.45
CA ALA A 327 -1.29 33.24 -7.50
C ALA A 327 -1.48 34.28 -8.62
N ALA A 328 -1.90 33.86 -9.82
CA ALA A 328 -2.20 34.79 -10.93
C ALA A 328 -3.35 35.76 -10.60
N ASN A 329 -4.27 35.35 -9.72
CA ASN A 329 -5.37 36.19 -9.22
C ASN A 329 -5.03 36.91 -7.91
N SER A 330 -3.76 36.91 -7.48
CA SER A 330 -3.31 37.50 -6.20
C SER A 330 -4.02 36.91 -4.97
N ILE A 331 -4.34 35.61 -5.05
CA ILE A 331 -4.95 34.83 -3.98
C ILE A 331 -3.91 33.82 -3.47
N GLU A 332 -3.82 33.71 -2.15
CA GLU A 332 -3.04 32.67 -1.46
C GLU A 332 -4.01 31.96 -0.51
N ALA A 333 -4.24 30.66 -0.71
CA ALA A 333 -5.20 29.90 0.10
C ALA A 333 -4.79 29.88 1.59
N ILE A 334 -5.77 29.84 2.49
CA ILE A 334 -5.56 30.05 3.95
C ILE A 334 -4.53 29.08 4.57
N TRP A 335 -4.48 27.84 4.08
CA TRP A 335 -3.46 26.84 4.46
C TRP A 335 -2.67 26.37 3.23
N HIS A 336 -2.42 27.25 2.27
CA HIS A 336 -1.52 27.01 1.14
C HIS A 336 -1.85 25.68 0.41
N GLU A 337 -0.88 24.78 0.28
CA GLU A 337 -1.03 23.47 -0.36
C GLU A 337 -2.05 22.58 0.34
N GLU A 338 -2.16 22.65 1.67
CA GLU A 338 -3.10 21.82 2.43
C GLU A 338 -4.55 22.16 2.06
N SER A 339 -4.83 23.43 1.76
CA SER A 339 -6.16 23.84 1.27
C SER A 339 -6.48 23.21 -0.10
N HIS A 340 -5.53 23.24 -1.04
CA HIS A 340 -5.70 22.60 -2.35
C HIS A 340 -5.75 21.08 -2.27
N LEU A 341 -4.96 20.46 -1.37
CA LEU A 341 -4.99 19.03 -1.10
C LEU A 341 -6.36 18.58 -0.60
N ASN A 342 -6.94 19.31 0.36
CA ASN A 342 -8.28 19.03 0.87
C ASN A 342 -9.35 19.19 -0.21
N LYS A 343 -9.26 20.23 -1.04
CA LYS A 343 -10.12 20.40 -2.22
C LYS A 343 -9.98 19.22 -3.18
N TYR A 344 -8.76 18.76 -3.44
CA TYR A 344 -8.50 17.61 -4.31
C TYR A 344 -9.20 16.35 -3.77
N PHE A 345 -8.97 16.00 -2.51
CA PHE A 345 -9.56 14.81 -1.89
C PHE A 345 -11.09 14.84 -1.80
N LEU A 346 -11.69 16.04 -1.76
CA LEU A 346 -13.14 16.18 -1.82
C LEU A 346 -13.74 15.66 -3.15
N TYR A 347 -13.08 15.91 -4.29
CA TYR A 347 -13.57 15.48 -5.62
C TYR A 347 -12.82 14.29 -6.22
N ARG A 348 -11.75 13.84 -5.57
CA ARG A 348 -10.96 12.64 -5.87
C ARG A 348 -10.75 11.88 -4.59
N LYS A 349 -11.72 11.05 -4.22
CA LYS A 349 -11.73 10.36 -2.94
C LYS A 349 -10.48 9.48 -2.79
N PRO A 350 -9.74 9.59 -1.68
CA PRO A 350 -8.59 8.72 -1.45
C PRO A 350 -9.04 7.27 -1.33
N SER A 351 -8.26 6.35 -1.91
CA SER A 351 -8.51 4.91 -1.83
C SER A 351 -8.21 4.33 -0.44
N LYS A 352 -7.46 5.07 0.39
CA LYS A 352 -7.07 4.68 1.74
C LYS A 352 -6.82 5.93 2.57
N LEU A 353 -7.25 5.92 3.82
CA LEU A 353 -7.00 6.99 4.76
C LEU A 353 -6.12 6.45 5.87
N LEU A 354 -5.12 7.23 6.28
CA LEU A 354 -4.39 6.92 7.50
C LEU A 354 -5.02 7.70 8.65
N SER A 355 -5.24 7.03 9.77
CA SER A 355 -5.72 7.68 10.99
C SER A 355 -4.68 8.67 11.52
N PRO A 356 -5.05 9.51 12.50
CA PRO A 356 -4.11 10.40 13.17
C PRO A 356 -2.95 9.69 13.89
N GLU A 357 -2.97 8.35 14.02
CA GLU A 357 -1.80 7.60 14.50
C GLU A 357 -0.58 7.77 13.57
N TYR A 358 -0.82 8.06 12.29
CA TYR A 358 0.19 8.29 11.24
C TYR A 358 0.58 9.76 11.06
N LEU A 359 0.01 10.67 11.83
CA LEU A 359 0.57 11.99 12.05
C LEU A 359 -0.13 12.57 13.27
N TRP A 360 0.57 12.60 14.40
CA TRP A 360 0.05 13.10 15.65
C TRP A 360 0.61 14.46 16.01
N ARG A 361 -0.09 15.14 16.93
CA ARG A 361 0.18 16.52 17.31
C ARG A 361 1.39 16.70 18.23
N ASP A 362 1.48 15.84 19.23
CA ASP A 362 2.50 15.83 20.28
C ASP A 362 2.51 14.41 20.86
N ILE A 363 3.69 13.82 20.99
CA ILE A 363 3.88 12.47 21.50
C ILE A 363 3.33 12.28 22.93
N ASN A 364 3.25 13.37 23.72
CA ASN A 364 2.72 13.35 25.09
C ASN A 364 1.21 13.59 25.15
N ALA A 365 0.57 13.96 24.04
CA ALA A 365 -0.86 14.19 24.00
C ALA A 365 -1.61 12.86 23.85
N GLY A 366 -2.47 12.53 24.82
CA GLY A 366 -3.35 11.37 24.74
C GLY A 366 -4.69 11.65 24.07
N ALA A 367 -5.28 10.64 23.45
CA ALA A 367 -6.70 10.55 23.12
C ALA A 367 -7.10 9.07 23.11
N GLY A 368 -8.30 8.73 23.63
CA GLY A 368 -8.68 7.32 23.87
C GLY A 368 -8.70 6.43 22.63
N GLN A 369 -8.91 7.04 21.45
CA GLN A 369 -8.95 6.39 20.14
C GLN A 369 -7.56 6.11 19.56
N ILE A 370 -6.54 6.87 19.98
CA ILE A 370 -5.15 6.70 19.54
C ILE A 370 -4.53 5.58 20.38
N LYS A 371 -4.34 4.40 19.79
CA LYS A 371 -3.73 3.26 20.52
C LYS A 371 -2.21 3.26 20.40
N THR A 372 -1.69 3.85 19.33
CA THR A 372 -0.27 4.02 19.11
C THR A 372 0.00 5.33 18.37
N VAL A 373 1.13 5.96 18.65
CA VAL A 373 1.64 7.09 17.86
C VAL A 373 2.77 6.54 16.99
N ARG A 374 2.58 6.55 15.66
CA ARG A 374 3.57 6.05 14.71
C ARG A 374 4.49 7.16 14.23
N PHE A 375 3.92 8.34 14.06
CA PHE A 375 4.58 9.52 13.52
C PHE A 375 3.99 10.75 14.19
N SER A 376 4.82 11.69 14.64
CA SER A 376 4.36 12.90 15.35
C SER A 376 5.21 14.10 14.98
N HIS A 377 4.59 15.28 14.98
CA HIS A 377 5.33 16.54 14.94
C HIS A 377 6.31 16.64 16.12
N VAL A 378 7.47 17.25 15.85
CA VAL A 378 8.44 17.61 16.87
C VAL A 378 8.11 19.01 17.38
N ALA A 379 8.15 19.20 18.70
CA ALA A 379 7.94 20.51 19.31
C ALA A 379 8.94 21.53 18.74
N LYS A 380 8.43 22.62 18.18
CA LYS A 380 9.25 23.67 17.56
C LYS A 380 8.66 25.05 17.83
N ASN A 381 9.54 26.04 17.96
CA ASN A 381 9.14 27.44 17.96
C ASN A 381 9.09 27.95 16.50
N ASN A 382 7.89 28.16 15.97
CA ASN A 382 7.69 28.60 14.58
C ASN A 382 8.43 29.91 14.25
N ALA A 383 8.53 30.85 15.21
CA ALA A 383 9.24 32.10 15.01
C ALA A 383 10.76 31.91 14.88
N GLU A 384 11.32 30.85 15.47
CA GLU A 384 12.75 30.55 15.38
C GLU A 384 13.12 29.86 14.08
N VAL A 385 12.25 29.01 13.53
CA VAL A 385 12.56 28.16 12.36
C VAL A 385 12.05 28.73 11.04
N ARG A 386 11.03 29.58 11.03
CA ARG A 386 10.51 30.21 9.80
C ARG A 386 11.31 31.49 9.50
N PRO A 387 11.87 31.65 8.28
CA PRO A 387 12.75 32.77 7.97
C PRO A 387 12.03 34.13 7.97
N ASN A 388 10.72 34.20 7.71
CA ASN A 388 9.89 35.41 7.78
C ASN A 388 8.43 35.02 8.04
N LEU A 389 7.79 35.60 9.07
CA LEU A 389 6.34 35.47 9.33
C LEU A 389 5.57 36.59 8.63
#